data_AF-A0A0V0RTG3-F1
#
_entry.id   AF-A0A0V0RTG3-F1
#
_cell.length_a   1.000
_cell.length_b   1.000
_cell.length_c   1.000
_cell.angle_alpha   90.00
_cell.angle_beta   90.00
_cell.angle_gamma   90.00
#
_symmetry.space_group_name_H-M   'P 1'
#
loop_
_entity.id
_entity.type
_entity.pdbx_description
1 polymer ?
#
loop_
_entity_poly.entity_id
_entity_poly.type
_entity_poly.pdbx_seq_one_letter_code
_entity_poly.pdbx_strand_id
1 'polypeptide(L)' 'MPEIIDHYNKSKYGVSIAEQMIRVYTCSRITRRWPLWLFMNILDTVVLNAYIIWTFTYPN' A
#
# COMPACT_ATOMS: atom_id res chain seq x y z
N MET A 1 11.46 27.16 0.44
CA MET A 1 12.18 25.88 0.38
C MET A 1 12.61 25.65 -1.07
N PRO A 2 13.79 25.09 -1.36
CA PRO A 2 14.24 24.88 -2.75
C PRO A 2 13.24 24.00 -3.51
N GLU A 3 12.93 24.38 -4.75
CA GLU A 3 11.94 23.70 -5.60
C GLU A 3 12.24 22.20 -5.77
N ILE A 4 13.52 21.84 -5.83
CA ILE A 4 14.03 20.46 -5.88
C ILE A 4 13.63 19.65 -4.64
N ILE A 5 13.73 20.26 -3.45
CA ILE A 5 13.40 19.60 -2.19
C ILE A 5 11.89 19.39 -2.08
N ASP A 6 11.11 20.37 -2.54
CA ASP A 6 9.64 20.26 -2.57
C ASP A 6 9.16 19.17 -3.55
N HIS A 7 9.74 19.12 -4.75
CA HIS A 7 9.43 18.08 -5.75
C HIS A 7 9.78 16.67 -5.24
N TYR A 8 10.96 16.50 -4.64
CA TYR A 8 11.38 15.22 -4.06
C TYR A 8 10.45 14.76 -2.92
N ASN A 9 10.08 15.68 -2.03
CA ASN A 9 9.19 15.35 -0.92
C ASN A 9 7.79 14.96 -1.39
N LYS A 10 7.33 15.45 -2.54
CA LYS A 10 6.02 15.06 -3.12
C LYS A 10 6.00 13.60 -3.61
N SER A 11 7.10 13.09 -4.16
CA SER A 11 7.13 11.74 -4.75
C SER A 11 7.66 10.65 -3.82
N LYS A 12 8.48 11.00 -2.83
CA LYS A 12 9.18 9.99 -1.99
C LYS A 12 8.27 9.13 -1.11
N TYR A 13 7.03 9.57 -0.84
CA TYR A 13 6.14 8.90 0.11
C TYR A 13 5.16 7.90 -0.52
N GLY A 14 5.16 7.71 -1.85
CA GLY A 14 4.17 6.87 -2.53
C GLY A 14 4.09 5.44 -1.97
N VAL A 15 5.23 4.78 -1.79
CA VAL A 15 5.30 3.43 -1.20
C VAL A 15 4.91 3.44 0.29
N SER A 16 5.37 4.44 1.03
CA SER A 16 5.07 4.56 2.47
C SER A 16 3.58 4.73 2.75
N ILE A 17 2.84 5.42 1.88
CA ILE A 17 1.39 5.59 1.99
C ILE A 17 0.68 4.26 1.75
N ALA A 18 1.09 3.49 0.72
CA ALA A 18 0.52 2.17 0.45
C ALA A 18 0.80 1.17 1.59
N GLU A 19 2.03 1.14 2.11
CA GLU A 19 2.40 0.32 3.26
C GLU A 19 1.63 0.71 4.53
N GLN A 20 1.38 2.00 4.75
CA GLN A 20 0.58 2.47 5.86
C GLN A 20 -0.87 1.97 5.76
N MET A 21 -1.49 2.04 4.56
CA MET A 21 -2.83 1.51 4.35
C MET A 21 -2.90 0.00 4.58
N ILE A 22 -1.93 -0.76 4.02
CA ILE A 22 -1.84 -2.20 4.25
C ILE A 22 -1.72 -2.50 5.75
N ARG A 23 -0.89 -1.76 6.50
CA ARG A 23 -0.75 -1.96 7.95
C ARG A 23 -2.03 -1.70 8.73
N VAL A 24 -2.87 -0.75 8.29
CA VAL A 24 -4.14 -0.42 8.96
C VAL A 24 -5.23 -1.46 8.65
N TYR A 25 -5.27 -1.98 7.42
CA TYR A 25 -6.36 -2.83 6.94
C TYR A 25 -5.98 -4.32 6.77
N THR A 26 -4.73 -4.69 7.03
CA THR A 26 -4.29 -6.09 6.94
C THR A 26 -5.10 -6.97 7.89
N CYS A 27 -5.54 -8.10 7.36
CA CYS A 27 -6.14 -9.18 8.16
C CYS A 27 -5.13 -10.30 8.44
N SER A 28 -3.85 -10.08 8.12
CA SER A 28 -2.79 -11.05 8.36
C SER A 28 -2.58 -11.29 9.85
N ARG A 29 -2.34 -12.55 10.22
CA ARG A 29 -2.00 -12.95 11.60
C ARG A 29 -0.55 -13.37 11.65
N ILE A 30 0.09 -13.15 12.80
CA ILE A 30 1.44 -13.66 13.07
C ILE A 30 1.45 -15.17 12.86
N THR A 31 2.29 -15.63 11.93
CA THR A 31 2.45 -17.04 11.60
C THR A 31 3.92 -17.40 11.51
N ARG A 32 4.26 -18.62 11.94
CA ARG A 32 5.61 -19.19 11.76
C ARG A 32 5.82 -19.83 10.39
N ARG A 33 4.76 -19.89 9.57
CA ARG A 33 4.81 -20.48 8.23
C ARG A 33 5.13 -19.37 7.23
N TRP A 34 6.40 -19.27 6.82
CA TRP A 34 6.86 -18.25 5.87
C TRP A 34 6.03 -18.18 4.57
N PRO A 35 5.62 -19.30 3.93
CA PRO A 35 4.79 -19.23 2.72
C PRO A 35 3.42 -18.60 2.97
N LEU A 36 2.83 -18.83 4.15
CA LEU A 36 1.54 -18.24 4.52
C LEU A 36 1.68 -16.74 4.77
N TRP A 37 2.76 -16.31 5.43
CA TRP A 37 3.07 -14.89 5.61
C TRP A 37 3.21 -14.19 4.25
N LEU A 38 3.97 -14.77 3.32
CA LEU A 38 4.14 -14.23 1.98
C LEU A 38 2.80 -14.12 1.25
N PHE A 39 1.98 -15.17 1.29
CA PHE A 39 0.65 -15.17 0.67
C PHE A 39 -0.25 -14.05 1.20
N MET A 40 -0.25 -13.81 2.52
CA MET A 40 -1.05 -12.73 3.12
C MET A 40 -0.55 -11.33 2.69
N ASN A 41 0.76 -11.12 2.57
CA ASN A 41 1.31 -9.85 2.07
C ASN A 41 0.93 -9.59 0.60
N ILE A 42 0.93 -10.65 -0.23
CA ILE A 42 0.49 -10.55 -1.62
C ILE A 42 -1.00 -10.21 -1.66
N LEU A 43 -1.84 -10.86 -0.85
CA LEU A 43 -3.27 -10.57 -0.76
C LEU A 43 -3.55 -9.12 -0.37
N ASP A 44 -2.89 -8.61 0.68
CA ASP A 44 -3.08 -7.22 1.13
C ASP A 44 -2.73 -6.22 0.01
N THR A 45 -1.67 -6.50 -0.75
CA THR A 45 -1.25 -5.67 -1.90
C THR A 45 -2.28 -5.73 -3.04
N VAL A 46 -2.79 -6.92 -3.36
CA VAL A 46 -3.79 -7.11 -4.43
C VAL A 46 -5.08 -6.38 -4.09
N VAL A 47 -5.55 -6.47 -2.84
CA VAL A 47 -6.77 -5.79 -2.39
C VAL A 47 -6.62 -4.27 -2.49
N LEU A 48 -5.49 -3.73 -2.05
CA LEU A 48 -5.22 -2.29 -2.18
C LEU A 48 -5.23 -1.84 -3.65
N ASN A 49 -4.57 -2.59 -4.53
CA ASN A 49 -4.55 -2.28 -5.96
C ASN A 49 -5.94 -2.36 -6.59
N ALA A 50 -6.74 -3.38 -6.24
CA ALA A 50 -8.11 -3.52 -6.70
C ALA A 50 -8.98 -2.34 -6.24
N TYR A 51 -8.81 -1.90 -4.99
CA TYR A 51 -9.48 -0.72 -4.46
C TYR A 51 -9.11 0.55 -5.23
N ILE A 52 -7.81 0.77 -5.49
CA ILE A 52 -7.33 1.90 -6.29
C ILE A 52 -7.99 1.90 -7.67
N ILE A 53 -7.96 0.77 -8.39
CA ILE A 53 -8.60 0.63 -9.71
C ILE A 53 -10.09 0.92 -9.63
N TRP A 54 -10.78 0.39 -8.62
CA TRP A 54 -12.22 0.64 -8.42
C TRP A 54 -12.51 2.13 -8.19
N THR A 55 -11.74 2.81 -7.34
CA THR A 55 -11.90 4.26 -7.09
C THR A 55 -11.62 5.11 -8.34
N PHE A 56 -10.67 4.71 -9.19
CA PHE A 56 -10.41 5.38 -10.46
C PHE A 56 -11.51 5.14 -11.50
N THR A 57 -12.13 3.96 -11.48
CA THR A 57 -13.18 3.58 -12.43
C THR A 57 -14.53 4.19 -12.06
N TYR A 58 -14.79 4.33 -10.76
CA TYR A 58 -16.01 4.91 -10.21
C TYR A 58 -15.67 6.10 -9.29
N PRO A 59 -15.21 7.22 -9.87
CA PRO A 59 -15.08 8.45 -9.11
C PRO A 59 -16.50 8.92 -8.75
N ASN A 60 -16.81 8.99 -7.45
CA ASN A 60 -18.05 9.59 -6.96
C ASN A 60 -18.14 11.07 -7.36
#